data_AF-A0A945IWT5-F1
#
_entry.id   AF-A0A945IWT5-F1
#
_cell.length_a   1.000
_cell.length_b   1.000
_cell.length_c   1.000
_cell.angle_alpha   90.00
_cell.angle_beta   90.00
_cell.angle_gamma   90.00
#
_symmetry.space_group_name_H-M   'P 1'
#
loop_
_entity.id
_entity.type
_entity.pdbx_description
1 polymer ?
#
loop_
_entity_poly.entity_id
_entity_poly.type
_entity_poly.pdbx_seq_one_letter_code
_entity_poly.pdbx_strand_id
1 'polypeptide(L)'
;MSEAEPSAFTPPFDQLPVDQQPLPPRLSGGANVAVSPGPPLIPPLQTTSPIDFVDAAPRPAATAAAIAPLTLSAASQTSGDPSDFLPLRSDPPPALVPTWWLRSAVVVSLCVAMGATLWTEYQGALGDGALSTAVSAAHGLAGVPLLLWSFLAMGNAGRIVPASRYQRRSSGSMAVALWLLAAAAPFGAIAVARWLDERLNDSEDLAAVTILVATVFAGLGLLWLPFGYHSRQASRVGAPHRVMLRWFFAPLLSGIGGLVVVSVWLGGLLAEDGLETSERLLQTGVVYAVPMSVFVFSTWRAITVFDEVIDLRWRRWRAEWEQTLGDLAALPVPGPEDSPEIDNVHDA
;
A
#
# COMPACT_ATOMS: atom_id res chain seq x y z
N MET A 1 -4.10 -67.95 10.57
CA MET A 1 -4.31 -67.71 12.00
C MET A 1 -2.96 -67.69 12.70
N SER A 2 -2.42 -66.49 12.90
CA SER A 2 -1.58 -66.12 14.04
C SER A 2 -1.45 -64.60 13.93
N GLU A 3 -2.14 -63.90 14.83
CA GLU A 3 -2.14 -62.45 14.96
C GLU A 3 -0.78 -61.96 15.48
N ALA A 4 -0.28 -60.86 14.94
CA ALA A 4 0.81 -60.09 15.51
C ALA A 4 0.38 -58.63 15.53
N GLU A 5 0.08 -58.14 16.75
CA GLU A 5 -0.26 -56.75 17.03
C GLU A 5 0.94 -55.79 16.88
N PRO A 6 0.69 -54.52 16.54
CA PRO A 6 1.70 -53.50 16.34
C PRO A 6 2.11 -52.81 17.66
N SER A 7 3.41 -52.70 17.91
CA SER A 7 3.95 -51.89 19.01
C SER A 7 4.00 -50.41 18.63
N ALA A 8 3.25 -49.60 19.37
CA ALA A 8 3.25 -48.14 19.30
C ALA A 8 4.55 -47.56 19.88
N PHE A 9 5.17 -46.65 19.14
CA PHE A 9 6.33 -45.86 19.58
C PHE A 9 5.86 -44.46 19.97
N THR A 10 5.99 -44.11 21.24
CA THR A 10 5.71 -42.77 21.78
C THR A 10 6.99 -42.24 22.43
N PRO A 11 7.57 -41.11 21.98
CA PRO A 11 8.66 -40.47 22.71
C PRO A 11 8.12 -39.57 23.86
N PRO A 12 8.89 -39.38 24.94
CA PRO A 12 8.45 -38.63 26.12
C PRO A 12 8.56 -37.12 25.92
N PHE A 13 7.54 -36.40 26.39
CA PHE A 13 7.59 -34.96 26.62
C PHE A 13 8.32 -34.70 27.94
N ASP A 14 9.53 -34.14 27.85
CA ASP A 14 10.20 -33.57 29.02
C ASP A 14 9.52 -32.25 29.42
N GLN A 15 9.19 -32.21 30.71
CA GLN A 15 8.62 -31.10 31.43
C GLN A 15 9.68 -30.00 31.63
N LEU A 16 9.40 -28.79 31.18
CA LEU A 16 10.14 -27.60 31.59
C LEU A 16 9.48 -27.00 32.85
N PRO A 17 10.26 -26.60 33.87
CA PRO A 17 9.72 -26.07 35.12
C PRO A 17 9.14 -24.66 34.94
N VAL A 18 7.91 -24.50 35.42
CA VAL A 18 7.22 -23.23 35.65
C VAL A 18 7.81 -22.60 36.89
N ASP A 19 8.69 -21.63 36.73
CA ASP A 19 8.94 -20.58 37.72
C ASP A 19 9.63 -19.40 37.03
N GLN A 20 9.18 -18.19 37.35
CA GLN A 20 9.59 -16.86 36.87
C GLN A 20 8.63 -16.16 35.90
N GLN A 21 7.47 -15.76 36.43
CA GLN A 21 6.79 -14.54 35.99
C GLN A 21 6.87 -13.49 37.11
N PRO A 22 7.43 -12.29 36.87
CA PRO A 22 7.41 -11.22 37.85
C PRO A 22 6.01 -10.59 37.94
N LEU A 23 5.49 -10.53 39.17
CA LEU A 23 4.25 -9.86 39.55
C LEU A 23 4.34 -8.33 39.29
N PRO A 24 3.25 -7.69 38.82
CA PRO A 24 3.15 -6.23 38.80
C PRO A 24 2.90 -5.65 40.21
N PRO A 25 3.27 -4.39 40.45
CA PRO A 25 3.20 -3.78 41.77
C PRO A 25 1.75 -3.54 42.23
N ARG A 26 1.45 -4.00 43.44
CA ARG A 26 0.25 -3.62 44.21
C ARG A 26 0.31 -2.13 44.57
N LEU A 27 -0.65 -1.36 44.07
CA LEU A 27 -1.02 -0.08 44.67
C LEU A 27 -2.09 -0.35 45.74
N SER A 28 -1.77 0.01 46.98
CA SER A 28 -2.71 0.01 48.11
C SER A 28 -3.10 1.45 48.43
N GLY A 29 -4.40 1.70 48.66
CA GLY A 29 -4.84 2.68 49.66
C GLY A 29 -5.91 3.70 49.24
N GLY A 30 -7.12 3.52 49.77
CA GLY A 30 -8.14 4.55 50.03
C GLY A 30 -9.28 4.63 49.00
N ALA A 31 -10.57 4.64 49.35
CA ALA A 31 -11.27 4.69 50.62
C ALA A 31 -12.72 4.18 50.40
N ASN A 32 -13.32 3.68 51.48
CA ASN A 32 -14.68 3.16 51.54
C ASN A 32 -15.74 4.23 51.23
N VAL A 33 -16.64 3.95 50.29
CA VAL A 33 -18.01 4.49 50.27
C VAL A 33 -18.96 3.34 49.95
N ALA A 34 -19.83 3.03 50.90
CA ALA A 34 -20.89 2.05 50.75
C ALA A 34 -22.00 2.61 49.85
N VAL A 35 -22.33 1.90 48.76
CA VAL A 35 -23.52 2.15 47.95
C VAL A 35 -24.20 0.80 47.68
N SER A 36 -25.51 0.79 47.94
CA SER A 36 -26.46 -0.34 47.90
C SER A 36 -26.55 -1.02 46.52
N PRO A 37 -26.79 -2.35 46.42
CA PRO A 37 -26.89 -3.04 45.14
C PRO A 37 -28.29 -2.88 44.52
N GLY A 38 -28.37 -2.12 43.42
CA GLY A 38 -29.47 -2.19 42.47
C GLY A 38 -29.24 -3.29 41.42
N PRO A 39 -30.29 -3.83 40.78
CA PRO A 39 -30.18 -4.97 39.87
C PRO A 39 -29.43 -4.62 38.57
N PRO A 40 -28.76 -5.60 37.92
CA PRO A 40 -27.91 -5.34 36.76
C PRO A 40 -28.74 -4.97 35.51
N LEU A 41 -28.51 -3.75 35.01
CA LEU A 41 -28.92 -3.33 33.67
C LEU A 41 -28.04 -4.03 32.63
N ILE A 42 -28.70 -4.80 31.77
CA ILE A 42 -28.16 -5.42 30.56
C ILE A 42 -27.60 -4.30 29.64
N PRO A 43 -26.34 -4.36 29.18
CA PRO A 43 -25.86 -3.44 28.16
C PRO A 43 -26.52 -3.80 26.81
N PRO A 44 -27.02 -2.82 26.04
CA PRO A 44 -27.57 -3.12 24.72
C PRO A 44 -26.46 -3.60 23.78
N LEU A 45 -26.79 -4.63 22.99
CA LEU A 45 -26.02 -5.05 21.82
C LEU A 45 -25.75 -3.83 20.93
N GLN A 46 -24.48 -3.53 20.69
CA GLN A 46 -24.08 -2.68 19.57
C GLN A 46 -24.28 -3.49 18.28
N THR A 47 -25.46 -3.35 17.69
CA THR A 47 -25.71 -3.69 16.30
C THR A 47 -24.89 -2.76 15.42
N THR A 48 -23.84 -3.30 14.79
CA THR A 48 -23.24 -2.72 13.60
C THR A 48 -24.28 -2.67 12.49
N SER A 49 -24.65 -1.47 12.06
CA SER A 49 -25.49 -1.24 10.89
C SER A 49 -25.02 0.06 10.19
N PRO A 50 -25.40 0.28 8.92
CA PRO A 50 -24.45 0.33 7.82
C PRO A 50 -24.23 1.76 7.33
N ILE A 51 -23.28 1.86 6.40
CA ILE A 51 -22.96 3.04 5.62
C ILE A 51 -24.23 3.56 4.92
N ASP A 52 -24.74 4.71 5.35
CA ASP A 52 -25.74 5.46 4.60
C ASP A 52 -25.05 6.20 3.44
N PHE A 53 -25.28 5.70 2.23
CA PHE A 53 -25.19 6.46 0.99
C PHE A 53 -26.40 7.39 0.91
N VAL A 54 -26.17 8.70 0.84
CA VAL A 54 -27.20 9.68 0.45
C VAL A 54 -26.76 10.38 -0.82
N ASP A 55 -27.70 10.42 -1.75
CA ASP A 55 -27.64 10.90 -3.13
C ASP A 55 -27.18 12.34 -3.34
N ALA A 56 -26.71 12.55 -4.57
CA ALA A 56 -26.19 13.78 -5.13
C ALA A 56 -27.23 14.91 -5.26
N ALA A 57 -26.83 16.10 -4.81
CA ALA A 57 -27.28 17.41 -5.33
C ALA A 57 -26.18 18.47 -5.05
N PRO A 58 -26.03 19.52 -5.88
CA PRO A 58 -24.80 20.31 -5.98
C PRO A 58 -24.70 21.28 -4.80
N ARG A 59 -23.59 21.23 -4.06
CA ARG A 59 -23.32 22.21 -2.99
C ARG A 59 -22.60 23.45 -3.53
N PRO A 60 -22.99 24.66 -3.07
CA PRO A 60 -22.42 25.92 -3.48
C PRO A 60 -21.04 26.14 -2.84
N ALA A 61 -20.32 27.08 -3.43
CA ALA A 61 -19.04 27.58 -2.94
C ALA A 61 -19.11 28.09 -1.49
N ALA A 62 -17.99 27.88 -0.79
CA ALA A 62 -17.56 28.51 0.45
C ALA A 62 -18.30 28.15 1.75
N THR A 63 -17.61 27.39 2.61
CA THR A 63 -17.39 27.85 3.99
C THR A 63 -16.01 27.37 4.44
N ALA A 64 -15.06 28.30 4.41
CA ALA A 64 -13.85 28.25 5.21
C ALA A 64 -14.25 28.30 6.69
N ALA A 65 -14.07 27.21 7.43
CA ALA A 65 -13.95 27.20 8.90
C ALA A 65 -13.79 25.77 9.42
N ALA A 66 -12.55 25.29 9.50
CA ALA A 66 -12.05 24.40 10.57
C ALA A 66 -10.54 24.14 10.37
N ILE A 67 -9.79 25.20 10.04
CA ILE A 67 -8.35 25.22 10.31
C ILE A 67 -8.27 25.77 11.73
N ALA A 68 -8.06 24.91 12.71
CA ALA A 68 -7.65 25.38 14.03
C ALA A 68 -6.38 26.21 13.83
N PRO A 69 -6.34 27.49 14.26
CA PRO A 69 -5.10 28.24 14.20
C PRO A 69 -4.18 27.61 15.24
N LEU A 70 -3.09 27.00 14.76
CA LEU A 70 -1.91 26.70 15.55
C LEU A 70 -1.36 28.03 16.08
N THR A 71 -1.98 28.53 17.14
CA THR A 71 -1.53 29.64 17.99
C THR A 71 -0.41 29.12 18.90
N LEU A 72 0.65 28.61 18.27
CA LEU A 72 1.79 28.02 18.95
C LEU A 72 3.08 28.44 18.24
N SER A 73 3.22 29.75 17.98
CA SER A 73 4.52 30.38 17.68
C SER A 73 4.55 31.92 17.77
N ALA A 74 3.54 32.58 18.35
CA ALA A 74 3.58 34.05 18.54
C ALA A 74 4.16 34.46 19.91
N ALA A 75 4.44 33.52 20.81
CA ALA A 75 4.83 33.80 22.20
C ALA A 75 6.34 33.63 22.49
N SER A 76 7.20 33.49 21.48
CA SER A 76 8.64 33.27 21.68
C SER A 76 9.56 34.23 20.90
N GLN A 77 9.04 35.13 20.06
CA GLN A 77 9.83 36.23 19.49
C GLN A 77 9.71 37.47 20.39
N THR A 78 10.35 37.42 21.55
CA THR A 78 10.64 38.61 22.38
C THR A 78 12.14 38.79 22.56
N SER A 79 12.93 38.47 21.53
CA SER A 79 14.31 38.95 21.36
C SER A 79 14.25 40.02 20.29
N GLY A 80 14.51 41.28 20.65
CA GLY A 80 14.46 42.44 19.74
C GLY A 80 15.62 42.50 18.75
N ASP A 81 16.28 41.39 18.48
CA ASP A 81 17.43 41.33 17.58
C ASP A 81 17.01 40.69 16.24
N PRO A 82 16.96 41.46 15.13
CA PRO A 82 16.62 40.93 13.82
C PRO A 82 17.59 39.84 13.33
N SER A 83 18.77 39.68 13.95
CA SER A 83 19.71 38.60 13.63
C SER A 83 19.30 37.21 14.13
N ASP A 84 18.32 37.09 15.02
CA ASP A 84 17.87 35.81 15.60
C ASP A 84 16.75 35.12 14.80
N PHE A 85 16.40 35.62 13.61
CA PHE A 85 15.36 35.02 12.79
C PHE A 85 15.74 33.61 12.31
N LEU A 86 15.04 32.60 12.82
CA LEU A 86 15.13 31.21 12.37
C LEU A 86 13.91 30.89 11.51
N PRO A 87 14.05 30.81 10.16
CA PRO A 87 12.92 30.50 9.30
C PRO A 87 12.38 29.12 9.62
N LEU A 88 11.04 29.00 9.67
CA LEU A 88 10.39 27.69 9.69
C LEU A 88 10.80 26.86 8.48
N ARG A 89 11.08 27.52 7.34
CA ARG A 89 11.62 26.88 6.15
C ARG A 89 12.36 27.85 5.24
N SER A 90 13.56 27.49 4.79
CA SER A 90 14.38 28.30 3.87
C SER A 90 14.07 28.08 2.38
N ASP A 91 13.43 26.95 2.04
CA ASP A 91 13.33 26.49 0.66
C ASP A 91 11.89 26.62 0.12
N PRO A 92 11.70 27.16 -1.11
CA PRO A 92 10.38 27.26 -1.72
C PRO A 92 9.76 25.88 -1.97
N PRO A 93 8.42 25.77 -2.01
CA PRO A 93 7.74 24.51 -2.24
C PRO A 93 8.09 23.95 -3.63
N PRO A 94 8.44 22.66 -3.74
CA PRO A 94 8.79 22.08 -5.02
C PRO A 94 7.58 22.02 -5.97
N ALA A 95 7.82 22.19 -7.27
CA ALA A 95 6.81 21.93 -8.28
C ALA A 95 6.50 20.41 -8.35
N LEU A 96 5.23 20.05 -8.15
CA LEU A 96 4.75 18.69 -8.26
C LEU A 96 4.09 18.45 -9.61
N VAL A 97 4.27 17.24 -10.16
CA VAL A 97 3.56 16.83 -11.37
C VAL A 97 2.19 16.28 -10.96
N PRO A 98 1.07 16.78 -11.53
CA PRO A 98 -0.25 16.25 -11.21
C PRO A 98 -0.40 14.81 -11.73
N THR A 99 -0.77 13.89 -10.83
CA THR A 99 -0.93 12.46 -11.11
C THR A 99 -2.38 11.99 -11.11
N TRP A 100 -3.35 12.89 -10.92
CA TRP A 100 -4.78 12.54 -10.80
C TRP A 100 -5.33 11.84 -12.05
N TRP A 101 -4.95 12.29 -13.25
CA TRP A 101 -5.39 11.70 -14.52
C TRP A 101 -4.81 10.30 -14.74
N LEU A 102 -3.61 10.04 -14.23
CA LEU A 102 -2.97 8.72 -14.28
C LEU A 102 -3.70 7.69 -13.44
N ARG A 103 -4.30 8.10 -12.32
CA ARG A 103 -5.13 7.19 -11.52
C ARG A 103 -6.28 6.65 -12.37
N SER A 104 -6.99 7.57 -13.03
CA SER A 104 -8.14 7.21 -13.88
C SER A 104 -7.70 6.37 -15.05
N ALA A 105 -6.55 6.71 -15.67
CA ALA A 105 -5.96 5.93 -16.75
C ALA A 105 -5.63 4.50 -16.31
N VAL A 106 -5.08 4.28 -15.10
CA VAL A 106 -4.81 2.94 -14.54
C VAL A 106 -6.11 2.15 -14.39
N VAL A 107 -7.15 2.72 -13.80
CA VAL A 107 -8.41 1.98 -13.61
C VAL A 107 -9.06 1.64 -14.95
N VAL A 108 -9.17 2.62 -15.85
CA VAL A 108 -9.75 2.41 -17.17
C VAL A 108 -8.96 1.35 -17.94
N SER A 109 -7.62 1.40 -17.92
CA SER A 109 -6.81 0.43 -18.65
C SER A 109 -6.94 -0.98 -18.07
N LEU A 110 -6.96 -1.14 -16.74
CA LEU A 110 -7.16 -2.42 -16.10
C LEU A 110 -8.57 -2.98 -16.34
N CYS A 111 -9.61 -2.14 -16.33
CA CYS A 111 -10.98 -2.54 -16.68
C CYS A 111 -11.10 -2.98 -18.14
N VAL A 112 -10.46 -2.26 -19.07
CA VAL A 112 -10.44 -2.64 -20.49
C VAL A 112 -9.71 -3.97 -20.69
N ALA A 113 -8.56 -4.17 -20.03
CA ALA A 113 -7.81 -5.43 -20.11
C ALA A 113 -8.61 -6.61 -19.51
N MET A 114 -9.26 -6.40 -18.37
CA MET A 114 -10.18 -7.37 -17.76
C MET A 114 -11.34 -7.70 -18.69
N GLY A 115 -12.03 -6.68 -19.24
CA GLY A 115 -13.13 -6.85 -20.18
C GLY A 115 -12.72 -7.58 -21.46
N ALA A 116 -11.54 -7.26 -22.01
CA ALA A 116 -10.99 -7.96 -23.16
C ALA A 116 -10.77 -9.45 -22.86
N THR A 117 -10.22 -9.79 -21.69
CA THR A 117 -10.01 -11.18 -21.27
C THR A 117 -11.33 -11.95 -21.19
N LEU A 118 -12.31 -11.37 -20.50
CA LEU A 118 -13.63 -11.99 -20.32
C LEU A 118 -14.35 -12.15 -21.66
N TRP A 119 -14.23 -11.17 -22.54
CA TRP A 119 -14.78 -11.24 -23.89
C TRP A 119 -14.14 -12.34 -24.72
N THR A 120 -12.80 -12.46 -24.72
CA THR A 120 -12.11 -13.51 -25.48
C THR A 120 -12.41 -14.92 -24.95
N GLU A 121 -12.58 -15.06 -23.63
CA GLU A 121 -13.02 -16.32 -23.04
C GLU A 121 -14.46 -16.66 -23.45
N TYR A 122 -15.36 -15.68 -23.39
CA TYR A 122 -16.75 -15.87 -23.79
C TYR A 122 -16.89 -16.36 -25.24
N GLN A 123 -16.02 -15.90 -26.13
CA GLN A 123 -15.99 -16.35 -27.53
C GLN A 123 -15.35 -17.73 -27.72
N GLY A 124 -14.86 -18.38 -26.65
CA GLY A 124 -14.13 -19.64 -26.73
C GLY A 124 -12.79 -19.52 -27.47
N ALA A 125 -12.26 -18.31 -27.61
CA ALA A 125 -11.18 -17.98 -28.53
C ALA A 125 -9.83 -17.74 -27.85
N LEU A 126 -9.71 -18.03 -26.54
CA LEU A 126 -8.43 -17.95 -25.83
C LEU A 126 -7.39 -18.98 -26.32
N GLY A 127 -7.84 -20.06 -26.97
CA GLY A 127 -6.98 -21.00 -27.67
C GLY A 127 -6.44 -20.49 -29.02
N ASP A 128 -6.97 -19.39 -29.55
CA ASP A 128 -6.45 -18.75 -30.75
C ASP A 128 -5.23 -17.87 -30.39
N GLY A 129 -4.06 -18.24 -30.93
CA GLY A 129 -2.79 -17.56 -30.63
C GLY A 129 -2.81 -16.07 -30.93
N ALA A 130 -3.60 -15.61 -31.91
CA ALA A 130 -3.72 -14.19 -32.24
C ALA A 130 -4.47 -13.41 -31.15
N LEU A 131 -5.60 -13.93 -30.67
CA LEU A 131 -6.41 -13.30 -29.62
C LEU A 131 -5.72 -13.36 -28.26
N SER A 132 -5.04 -14.47 -27.93
CA SER A 132 -4.22 -14.59 -26.72
C SER A 132 -3.09 -13.55 -26.69
N THR A 133 -2.45 -13.30 -27.84
CA THR A 133 -1.41 -12.26 -27.97
C THR A 133 -2.00 -10.86 -27.78
N ALA A 134 -3.18 -10.59 -28.33
CA ALA A 134 -3.86 -9.31 -28.18
C ALA A 134 -4.28 -9.03 -26.73
N VAL A 135 -4.79 -10.03 -26.01
CA VAL A 135 -5.12 -9.93 -24.58
C VAL A 135 -3.86 -9.67 -23.75
N SER A 136 -2.77 -10.40 -24.03
CA SER A 136 -1.48 -10.19 -23.38
C SER A 136 -0.95 -8.76 -23.61
N ALA A 137 -1.06 -8.27 -24.85
CA ALA A 137 -0.69 -6.90 -25.20
C ALA A 137 -1.58 -5.87 -24.48
N ALA A 138 -2.88 -6.12 -24.33
CA ALA A 138 -3.78 -5.24 -23.58
C ALA A 138 -3.37 -5.14 -22.09
N HIS A 139 -2.96 -6.24 -21.45
CA HIS A 139 -2.44 -6.20 -20.08
C HIS A 139 -1.09 -5.48 -19.99
N GLY A 140 -0.20 -5.71 -20.96
CA GLY A 140 1.07 -4.98 -21.05
C GLY A 140 0.86 -3.47 -21.17
N LEU A 141 -0.04 -3.04 -22.06
CA LEU A 141 -0.43 -1.65 -22.21
C LEU A 141 -1.12 -1.10 -20.97
N ALA A 142 -1.95 -1.90 -20.28
CA ALA A 142 -2.60 -1.49 -19.05
C ALA A 142 -1.61 -1.25 -17.90
N GLY A 143 -0.45 -1.91 -17.92
CA GLY A 143 0.66 -1.66 -17.00
C GLY A 143 1.37 -0.32 -17.23
N VAL A 144 1.33 0.28 -18.44
CA VAL A 144 2.06 1.52 -18.75
C VAL A 144 1.62 2.70 -17.88
N PRO A 145 0.31 3.00 -17.74
CA PRO A 145 -0.15 4.04 -16.81
C PRO A 145 0.30 3.81 -15.36
N LEU A 146 0.36 2.55 -14.92
CA LEU A 146 0.78 2.20 -13.57
C LEU A 146 2.28 2.45 -13.36
N LEU A 147 3.11 2.08 -14.33
CA LEU A 147 4.54 2.38 -14.34
C LEU A 147 4.80 3.89 -14.34
N LEU A 148 4.09 4.63 -15.19
CA LEU A 148 4.22 6.09 -15.30
C LEU A 148 3.76 6.79 -14.02
N TRP A 149 2.63 6.37 -13.45
CA TRP A 149 2.17 6.85 -12.15
C TRP A 149 3.23 6.60 -11.07
N SER A 150 3.72 5.36 -10.95
CA SER A 150 4.73 4.96 -9.98
C SER A 150 6.00 5.80 -10.09
N PHE A 151 6.47 6.04 -11.32
CA PHE A 151 7.63 6.89 -11.59
C PHE A 151 7.42 8.32 -11.09
N LEU A 152 6.31 8.96 -11.46
CA LEU A 152 6.00 10.34 -11.11
C LEU A 152 5.69 10.53 -9.62
N ALA A 153 4.93 9.60 -9.03
CA ALA A 153 4.58 9.60 -7.62
C ALA A 153 5.84 9.54 -6.73
N MET A 154 6.79 8.67 -7.07
CA MET A 154 8.06 8.57 -6.36
C MET A 154 8.99 9.74 -6.61
N GLY A 155 8.93 10.34 -7.80
CA GLY A 155 9.60 11.61 -8.11
C GLY A 155 9.09 12.74 -7.24
N ASN A 156 7.76 12.90 -7.14
CA ASN A 156 7.11 13.89 -6.28
C ASN A 156 7.46 13.66 -4.80
N ALA A 157 7.39 12.42 -4.31
CA ALA A 157 7.80 12.07 -2.95
C ALA A 157 9.26 12.46 -2.66
N GLY A 158 10.15 12.30 -3.64
CA GLY A 158 11.58 12.58 -3.50
C GLY A 158 11.93 14.06 -3.59
N ARG A 159 10.98 14.90 -4.01
CA ARG A 159 11.06 16.36 -3.90
C ARG A 159 10.57 16.86 -2.54
N ILE A 160 9.57 16.17 -1.95
CA ILE A 160 8.98 16.54 -0.65
C ILE A 160 9.81 16.05 0.54
N VAL A 161 10.52 14.93 0.41
CA VAL A 161 11.37 14.39 1.49
C VAL A 161 12.80 14.29 0.99
N PRO A 162 13.67 15.26 1.33
CA PRO A 162 15.08 15.20 0.95
C PRO A 162 15.77 13.99 1.58
N ALA A 163 16.85 13.54 0.94
CA ALA A 163 17.64 12.44 1.47
C ALA A 163 18.29 12.82 2.81
N SER A 164 18.35 11.89 3.75
CA SER A 164 19.14 12.04 4.97
C SER A 164 20.31 11.05 4.95
N ARG A 165 21.31 11.23 5.82
CA ARG A 165 22.48 10.31 5.93
C ARG A 165 22.09 8.84 6.07
N TYR A 166 20.92 8.57 6.68
CA TYR A 166 20.43 7.22 6.93
C TYR A 166 19.28 6.80 6.01
N GLN A 167 18.79 7.70 5.14
CA GLN A 167 17.66 7.42 4.26
C GLN A 167 17.95 7.84 2.82
N ARG A 168 18.02 6.83 1.96
CA ARG A 168 18.12 7.01 0.50
C ARG A 168 16.88 7.73 -0.04
N ARG A 169 17.09 8.70 -0.94
CA ARG A 169 16.02 9.42 -1.65
C ARG A 169 15.07 8.44 -2.36
N SER A 170 13.79 8.74 -2.43
CA SER A 170 12.90 7.99 -3.32
C SER A 170 13.31 8.20 -4.77
N SER A 171 13.35 7.11 -5.52
CA SER A 171 13.66 7.07 -6.94
C SER A 171 12.47 6.50 -7.72
N GLY A 172 12.03 7.22 -8.75
CA GLY A 172 11.02 6.73 -9.70
C GLY A 172 11.52 5.58 -10.55
N SER A 173 12.79 5.59 -10.96
CA SER A 173 13.36 4.49 -11.77
C SER A 173 13.43 3.18 -10.98
N MET A 174 13.74 3.25 -9.67
CA MET A 174 13.67 2.09 -8.79
C MET A 174 12.25 1.52 -8.72
N ALA A 175 11.24 2.40 -8.64
CA ALA A 175 9.84 1.99 -8.60
C ALA A 175 9.43 1.23 -9.86
N VAL A 176 9.83 1.74 -11.03
CA VAL A 176 9.62 1.09 -12.33
C VAL A 176 10.34 -0.25 -12.39
N ALA A 177 11.62 -0.31 -11.98
CA ALA A 177 12.38 -1.56 -11.98
C ALA A 177 11.73 -2.64 -11.12
N LEU A 178 11.19 -2.29 -9.94
CA LEU A 178 10.48 -3.22 -9.08
C LEU A 178 9.16 -3.72 -9.69
N TRP A 179 8.43 -2.86 -10.42
CA TRP A 179 7.24 -3.29 -11.15
C TRP A 179 7.57 -4.20 -12.33
N LEU A 180 8.64 -3.90 -13.08
CA LEU A 180 9.09 -4.77 -14.17
C LEU A 180 9.54 -6.14 -13.65
N LEU A 181 10.24 -6.16 -12.51
CA LEU A 181 10.62 -7.41 -11.84
C LEU A 181 9.40 -8.20 -11.36
N ALA A 182 8.41 -7.51 -10.79
CA ALA A 182 7.13 -8.11 -10.39
C ALA A 182 6.37 -8.67 -11.60
N ALA A 183 6.35 -7.95 -12.73
CA ALA A 183 5.71 -8.40 -13.97
C ALA A 183 6.45 -9.59 -14.61
N ALA A 184 7.76 -9.71 -14.41
CA ALA A 184 8.55 -10.85 -14.89
C ALA A 184 8.34 -12.14 -14.07
N ALA A 185 7.89 -12.02 -12.81
CA ALA A 185 7.79 -13.14 -11.87
C ALA A 185 6.89 -14.30 -12.37
N PRO A 186 5.69 -14.06 -12.94
CA PRO A 186 4.86 -15.14 -13.49
C PRO A 186 5.56 -15.90 -14.63
N PHE A 187 6.30 -15.22 -15.50
CA PHE A 187 7.04 -15.87 -16.59
C PHE A 187 8.17 -16.75 -16.07
N GLY A 188 8.85 -16.31 -15.00
CA GLY A 188 9.83 -17.14 -14.29
C GLY A 188 9.20 -18.41 -13.72
N ALA A 189 8.02 -18.30 -13.11
CA ALA A 189 7.29 -19.46 -12.58
C ALA A 189 6.88 -20.45 -13.68
N ILE A 190 6.38 -19.97 -14.83
CA ILE A 190 6.04 -20.81 -15.98
C ILE A 190 7.29 -21.50 -16.56
N ALA A 191 8.41 -20.77 -16.66
CA ALA A 191 9.66 -21.35 -17.16
C ALA A 191 10.18 -22.47 -16.24
N VAL A 192 10.10 -22.29 -14.91
CA VAL A 192 10.46 -23.33 -13.94
C VAL A 192 9.50 -24.52 -14.04
N ALA A 193 8.20 -24.29 -14.18
CA ALA A 193 7.22 -25.37 -14.32
C ALA A 193 7.48 -26.22 -15.58
N ARG A 194 7.77 -25.59 -16.73
CA ARG A 194 8.13 -26.30 -17.97
C ARG A 194 9.44 -27.09 -17.83
N TRP A 195 10.44 -26.48 -17.20
CA TRP A 195 11.71 -27.15 -16.96
C TRP A 195 11.56 -28.37 -16.03
N LEU A 196 10.69 -28.29 -15.03
CA LEU A 196 10.36 -29.42 -14.15
C LEU A 196 9.65 -30.53 -14.92
N ASP A 197 8.65 -30.18 -15.74
CA ASP A 197 7.89 -31.11 -16.58
C ASP A 197 8.81 -31.90 -17.53
N GLU A 198 9.74 -31.22 -18.20
CA GLU A 198 10.74 -31.85 -19.07
C GLU A 198 11.70 -32.80 -18.33
N ARG A 199 11.99 -32.53 -17.05
CA ARG A 199 12.98 -33.30 -16.28
C ARG A 199 12.41 -34.43 -15.44
N LEU A 200 11.17 -34.31 -15.00
CA LEU A 200 10.57 -35.17 -13.99
C LEU A 200 9.37 -35.96 -14.53
N ASN A 201 9.23 -36.00 -15.86
CA ASN A 201 8.10 -36.54 -16.63
C ASN A 201 7.66 -37.98 -16.24
N ASP A 202 8.48 -38.74 -15.50
CA ASP A 202 8.22 -40.14 -15.08
C ASP A 202 8.25 -40.39 -13.56
N SER A 203 8.37 -39.36 -12.70
CA SER A 203 8.43 -39.54 -11.23
C SER A 203 7.43 -38.63 -10.51
N GLU A 204 6.60 -39.21 -9.63
CA GLU A 204 5.80 -38.48 -8.62
C GLU A 204 6.72 -37.87 -7.54
N ASP A 205 7.66 -37.03 -7.95
CA ASP A 205 8.72 -36.54 -7.10
C ASP A 205 8.20 -35.39 -6.25
N LEU A 206 8.13 -35.62 -4.94
CA LEU A 206 7.90 -34.58 -3.92
C LEU A 206 8.85 -33.37 -4.14
N ALA A 207 10.05 -33.62 -4.69
CA ALA A 207 10.98 -32.59 -5.11
C ALA A 207 10.39 -31.61 -6.15
N ALA A 208 9.67 -32.10 -7.16
CA ALA A 208 9.01 -31.26 -8.17
C ALA A 208 8.01 -30.30 -7.54
N VAL A 209 7.15 -30.85 -6.68
CA VAL A 209 6.10 -30.10 -5.98
C VAL A 209 6.72 -29.05 -5.07
N THR A 210 7.74 -29.42 -4.29
CA THR A 210 8.43 -28.47 -3.39
C THR A 210 9.11 -27.33 -4.16
N ILE A 211 9.76 -27.60 -5.31
CA ILE A 211 10.36 -26.56 -6.16
C ILE A 211 9.29 -25.64 -6.75
N LEU A 212 8.18 -26.20 -7.23
CA LEU A 212 7.08 -25.41 -7.78
C LEU A 212 6.47 -24.49 -6.70
N VAL A 213 6.20 -25.04 -5.51
CA VAL A 213 5.69 -24.28 -4.35
C VAL A 213 6.67 -23.18 -3.96
N ALA A 214 7.97 -23.49 -3.83
CA ALA A 214 9.00 -22.50 -3.50
C ALA A 214 9.07 -21.37 -4.55
N THR A 215 8.90 -21.72 -5.83
CA THR A 215 8.91 -20.76 -6.94
C THR A 215 7.68 -19.85 -6.91
N VAL A 216 6.49 -20.38 -6.58
CA VAL A 216 5.29 -19.59 -6.38
C VAL A 216 5.49 -18.61 -5.21
N PHE A 217 6.04 -19.06 -4.08
CA PHE A 217 6.35 -18.17 -2.95
C PHE A 217 7.37 -17.09 -3.30
N ALA A 218 8.42 -17.44 -4.05
CA ALA A 218 9.39 -16.47 -4.54
C ALA A 218 8.72 -15.43 -5.47
N GLY A 219 7.85 -15.89 -6.37
CA GLY A 219 7.07 -15.03 -7.26
C GLY A 219 6.15 -14.06 -6.52
N LEU A 220 5.46 -14.54 -5.47
CA LEU A 220 4.66 -13.70 -4.57
C LEU A 220 5.54 -12.65 -3.85
N GLY A 221 6.73 -13.03 -3.41
CA GLY A 221 7.71 -12.11 -2.83
C GLY A 221 8.14 -11.01 -3.81
N LEU A 222 8.40 -11.36 -5.07
CA LEU A 222 8.73 -10.40 -6.13
C LEU A 222 7.56 -9.45 -6.43
N LEU A 223 6.34 -9.99 -6.53
CA LEU A 223 5.12 -9.21 -6.71
C LEU A 223 4.90 -8.20 -5.58
N TRP A 224 5.38 -8.50 -4.38
CA TRP A 224 5.27 -7.63 -3.21
C TRP A 224 6.25 -6.44 -3.19
N LEU A 225 7.40 -6.56 -3.87
CA LEU A 225 8.46 -5.54 -3.82
C LEU A 225 7.99 -4.12 -4.17
N PRO A 226 7.23 -3.87 -5.27
CA PRO A 226 6.76 -2.52 -5.58
C PRO A 226 5.89 -1.96 -4.45
N PHE A 227 5.00 -2.76 -3.86
CA PHE A 227 4.12 -2.34 -2.77
C PHE A 227 4.88 -2.04 -1.47
N GLY A 228 5.84 -2.89 -1.11
CA GLY A 228 6.73 -2.66 0.02
C GLY A 228 7.55 -1.38 -0.16
N TYR A 229 7.98 -1.08 -1.39
CA TYR A 229 8.65 0.18 -1.69
C TYR A 229 7.73 1.40 -1.56
N HIS A 230 6.55 1.38 -2.19
CA HIS A 230 5.57 2.49 -2.13
C HIS A 230 5.13 2.78 -0.69
N SER A 231 4.82 1.75 0.09
CA SER A 231 4.39 1.90 1.49
C SER A 231 5.47 2.47 2.39
N ARG A 232 6.74 2.09 2.20
CA ARG A 232 7.87 2.71 2.90
C ARG A 232 8.03 4.18 2.51
N GLN A 233 7.96 4.51 1.22
CA GLN A 233 8.07 5.90 0.78
C GLN A 233 6.89 6.74 1.28
N ALA A 234 5.66 6.23 1.23
CA ALA A 234 4.50 6.92 1.77
C ALA A 234 4.62 7.21 3.26
N SER A 235 5.14 6.24 4.04
CA SER A 235 5.38 6.44 5.47
C SER A 235 6.36 7.57 5.75
N ARG A 236 7.36 7.77 4.88
CA ARG A 236 8.29 8.90 4.97
C ARG A 236 7.62 10.23 4.68
N VAL A 237 6.64 10.23 3.77
CA VAL A 237 5.80 11.40 3.47
C VAL A 237 4.78 11.65 4.59
N GLY A 238 4.59 10.73 5.53
CA GLY A 238 3.70 10.89 6.69
C GLY A 238 2.43 10.06 6.62
N ALA A 239 2.32 9.16 5.64
CA ALA A 239 1.20 8.21 5.58
C ALA A 239 1.30 7.17 6.72
N PRO A 240 0.17 6.74 7.30
CA PRO A 240 0.19 5.63 8.23
C PRO A 240 0.57 4.32 7.52
N HIS A 241 1.80 3.86 7.72
CA HIS A 241 2.38 2.68 7.05
C HIS A 241 1.46 1.44 7.12
N ARG A 242 0.87 1.18 8.29
CA ARG A 242 0.00 0.02 8.53
C ARG A 242 -1.28 0.06 7.69
N VAL A 243 -1.87 1.25 7.50
CA VAL A 243 -3.09 1.42 6.69
C VAL A 243 -2.74 1.17 5.23
N MET A 244 -1.61 1.72 4.79
CA MET A 244 -1.10 1.52 3.43
C MET A 244 -0.87 0.03 3.13
N LEU A 245 -0.23 -0.67 4.06
CA LEU A 245 0.08 -2.09 3.93
C LEU A 245 -1.20 -2.92 3.80
N ARG A 246 -2.25 -2.61 4.56
CA ARG A 246 -3.55 -3.30 4.47
C ARG A 246 -4.17 -3.20 3.08
N TRP A 247 -4.14 -2.01 2.47
CA TRP A 247 -4.66 -1.84 1.11
C TRP A 247 -3.85 -2.62 0.07
N PHE A 248 -2.54 -2.76 0.27
CA PHE A 248 -1.70 -3.58 -0.59
C PHE A 248 -1.80 -5.09 -0.30
N PHE A 249 -2.23 -5.50 0.90
CA PHE A 249 -2.50 -6.90 1.23
C PHE A 249 -3.84 -7.41 0.68
N ALA A 250 -4.82 -6.53 0.47
CA ALA A 250 -6.14 -6.94 -0.01
C ALA A 250 -6.09 -7.70 -1.35
N PRO A 251 -5.31 -7.28 -2.37
CA PRO A 251 -5.12 -8.06 -3.60
C PRO A 251 -4.49 -9.42 -3.40
N LEU A 252 -3.47 -9.47 -2.53
CA LEU A 252 -2.75 -10.71 -2.27
C LEU A 252 -3.69 -11.73 -1.61
N LEU A 253 -4.44 -11.30 -0.59
CA LEU A 253 -5.44 -12.12 0.08
C LEU A 253 -6.57 -12.53 -0.87
N SER A 254 -7.00 -11.64 -1.76
CA SER A 254 -7.99 -11.95 -2.78
C SER A 254 -7.48 -12.96 -3.80
N GLY A 255 -6.24 -12.81 -4.27
CA GLY A 255 -5.60 -13.76 -5.19
C GLY A 255 -5.43 -15.14 -4.56
N ILE A 256 -4.95 -15.20 -3.31
CA ILE A 256 -4.83 -16.45 -2.54
C ILE A 256 -6.21 -17.06 -2.31
N GLY A 257 -7.20 -16.27 -1.90
CA GLY A 257 -8.57 -16.72 -1.70
C GLY A 257 -9.19 -17.28 -2.97
N GLY A 258 -9.00 -16.59 -4.10
CA GLY A 258 -9.41 -17.07 -5.43
C GLY A 258 -8.74 -18.39 -5.78
N LEU A 259 -7.43 -18.51 -5.60
CA LEU A 259 -6.68 -19.74 -5.81
C LEU A 259 -7.19 -20.90 -4.96
N VAL A 260 -7.46 -20.68 -3.67
CA VAL A 260 -8.01 -21.70 -2.77
C VAL A 260 -9.41 -22.13 -3.23
N VAL A 261 -10.27 -21.17 -3.59
CA VAL A 261 -11.60 -21.47 -4.13
C VAL A 261 -11.47 -22.31 -5.41
N VAL A 262 -10.55 -21.95 -6.31
CA VAL A 262 -10.27 -22.75 -7.52
C VAL A 262 -9.85 -24.15 -7.14
N SER A 263 -8.83 -24.31 -6.30
CA SER A 263 -8.28 -25.63 -5.99
C SER A 263 -9.32 -26.56 -5.36
N VAL A 264 -10.16 -26.04 -4.47
CA VAL A 264 -11.21 -26.83 -3.81
C VAL A 264 -12.38 -27.10 -4.75
N TRP A 265 -12.84 -26.09 -5.49
CA TRP A 265 -14.02 -26.21 -6.36
C TRP A 265 -13.73 -26.96 -7.65
N LEU A 266 -12.56 -26.73 -8.26
CA LEU A 266 -12.09 -27.45 -9.44
C LEU A 266 -11.80 -28.92 -9.11
N GLY A 267 -11.33 -29.22 -7.90
CA GLY A 267 -11.20 -30.59 -7.41
C GLY A 267 -12.56 -31.31 -7.29
N GLY A 268 -13.64 -30.58 -7.01
CA GLY A 268 -15.01 -31.10 -7.02
C GLY A 268 -15.56 -31.30 -8.43
N LEU A 269 -15.37 -30.34 -9.33
CA LEU A 269 -15.88 -30.38 -10.71
C LEU A 269 -15.13 -31.35 -11.62
N LEU A 270 -13.84 -31.60 -11.38
CA LEU A 270 -13.09 -32.65 -12.08
C LEU A 270 -13.54 -34.06 -11.69
N ALA A 271 -14.24 -34.22 -10.56
CA ALA A 271 -14.78 -35.50 -10.11
C ALA A 271 -16.16 -35.82 -10.70
N GLU A 272 -16.87 -34.83 -11.25
CA GLU A 272 -18.21 -34.95 -11.82
C GLU A 272 -18.17 -34.44 -13.27
N ASP A 273 -17.99 -35.35 -14.24
CA ASP A 273 -18.04 -35.17 -15.70
C ASP A 273 -17.99 -33.72 -16.27
N GLY A 274 -16.83 -33.34 -16.81
CA GLY A 274 -16.64 -32.36 -17.90
C GLY A 274 -17.43 -31.04 -17.85
N LEU A 275 -16.78 -29.97 -17.37
CA LEU A 275 -17.30 -28.60 -17.30
C LEU A 275 -18.07 -28.12 -18.55
N GLU A 276 -19.35 -27.79 -18.40
CA GLU A 276 -20.14 -27.10 -19.43
C GLU A 276 -19.60 -25.68 -19.70
N THR A 277 -19.87 -25.11 -20.88
CA THR A 277 -19.42 -23.75 -21.27
C THR A 277 -19.83 -22.65 -20.27
N SER A 278 -20.99 -22.82 -19.63
CA SER A 278 -21.49 -21.96 -18.55
C SER A 278 -20.61 -22.02 -17.30
N GLU A 279 -20.09 -23.20 -16.96
CA GLU A 279 -19.21 -23.42 -15.81
C GLU A 279 -17.80 -22.90 -16.07
N ARG A 280 -17.28 -23.00 -17.29
CA ARG A 280 -16.04 -22.30 -17.69
C ARG A 280 -16.14 -20.79 -17.58
N LEU A 281 -17.26 -20.21 -18.01
CA LEU A 281 -17.50 -18.76 -17.87
C LEU A 281 -17.62 -18.34 -16.41
N LEU A 282 -18.28 -19.14 -15.58
CA LEU A 282 -18.39 -18.88 -14.15
C LEU A 282 -17.03 -19.06 -13.46
N GLN A 283 -16.25 -20.05 -13.87
CA GLN A 283 -14.88 -20.26 -13.41
C GLN A 283 -14.00 -19.08 -13.79
N THR A 284 -13.88 -18.73 -15.07
CA THR A 284 -13.03 -17.60 -15.47
C THR A 284 -13.53 -16.28 -14.86
N GLY A 285 -14.85 -16.06 -14.76
CA GLY A 285 -15.42 -14.91 -14.08
C GLY A 285 -15.04 -14.82 -12.59
N VAL A 286 -15.23 -15.89 -11.83
CA VAL A 286 -14.95 -15.90 -10.38
C VAL A 286 -13.44 -15.92 -10.10
N VAL A 287 -12.68 -16.71 -10.86
CA VAL A 287 -11.26 -16.96 -10.64
C VAL A 287 -10.39 -15.81 -11.11
N TYR A 288 -10.78 -15.16 -12.20
CA TYR A 288 -10.01 -14.05 -12.76
C TYR A 288 -10.64 -12.70 -12.43
N ALA A 289 -11.93 -12.50 -12.75
CA ALA A 289 -12.53 -11.18 -12.63
C ALA A 289 -12.65 -10.70 -11.17
N VAL A 290 -12.91 -11.59 -10.21
CA VAL A 290 -13.00 -11.19 -8.78
C VAL A 290 -11.64 -10.77 -8.24
N PRO A 291 -10.55 -11.58 -8.32
CA PRO A 291 -9.23 -11.13 -7.92
C PRO A 291 -8.76 -9.89 -8.67
N MET A 292 -9.02 -9.82 -9.98
CA MET A 292 -8.64 -8.67 -10.78
C MET A 292 -9.41 -7.41 -10.36
N SER A 293 -10.71 -7.51 -10.09
CA SER A 293 -11.50 -6.38 -9.58
C SER A 293 -10.99 -5.91 -8.23
N VAL A 294 -10.72 -6.83 -7.29
CA VAL A 294 -10.13 -6.47 -6.00
C VAL A 294 -8.79 -5.77 -6.20
N PHE A 295 -7.94 -6.28 -7.11
CA PHE A 295 -6.68 -5.64 -7.48
C PHE A 295 -6.88 -4.24 -8.05
N VAL A 296 -7.84 -4.03 -8.96
CA VAL A 296 -8.15 -2.71 -9.52
C VAL A 296 -8.58 -1.74 -8.42
N PHE A 297 -9.55 -2.12 -7.59
CA PHE A 297 -10.11 -1.23 -6.56
C PHE A 297 -9.12 -0.93 -5.44
N SER A 298 -8.34 -1.91 -4.99
CA SER A 298 -7.30 -1.68 -3.99
C SER A 298 -6.17 -0.82 -4.55
N THR A 299 -5.78 -1.02 -5.81
CA THR A 299 -4.73 -0.24 -6.47
C THR A 299 -5.19 1.19 -6.62
N TRP A 300 -6.42 1.41 -7.09
CA TRP A 300 -7.06 2.72 -7.11
C TRP A 300 -7.05 3.38 -5.73
N ARG A 301 -7.48 2.66 -4.69
CA ARG A 301 -7.52 3.21 -3.34
C ARG A 301 -6.14 3.56 -2.82
N ALA A 302 -5.15 2.67 -3.01
CA ALA A 302 -3.79 2.88 -2.56
C ALA A 302 -3.12 4.06 -3.27
N ILE A 303 -3.31 4.18 -4.59
CA ILE A 303 -2.85 5.31 -5.40
C ILE A 303 -3.47 6.62 -4.88
N THR A 304 -4.78 6.61 -4.62
CA THR A 304 -5.52 7.78 -4.14
C THR A 304 -4.98 8.26 -2.79
N VAL A 305 -4.85 7.35 -1.82
CA VAL A 305 -4.30 7.67 -0.48
C VAL A 305 -2.86 8.19 -0.59
N PHE A 306 -2.04 7.57 -1.45
CA PHE A 306 -0.65 8.00 -1.63
C PHE A 306 -0.56 9.46 -2.09
N ASP A 307 -1.35 9.81 -3.10
CA ASP A 307 -1.33 11.16 -3.64
C ASP A 307 -2.01 12.18 -2.72
N GLU A 308 -3.05 11.80 -1.96
CA GLU A 308 -3.64 12.64 -0.91
C GLU A 308 -2.58 13.03 0.13
N VAL A 309 -1.75 12.08 0.56
CA VAL A 309 -0.67 12.33 1.52
C VAL A 309 0.39 13.27 0.94
N ILE A 310 0.75 13.09 -0.34
CA ILE A 310 1.66 14.00 -1.05
C ILE A 310 1.10 15.41 -1.09
N ASP A 311 -0.17 15.57 -1.47
CA ASP A 311 -0.83 16.87 -1.59
C ASP A 311 -0.94 17.55 -0.21
N LEU A 312 -1.38 16.84 0.83
CA LEU A 312 -1.46 17.36 2.19
C LEU A 312 -0.09 17.86 2.69
N ARG A 313 0.97 17.06 2.49
CA ARG A 313 2.31 17.46 2.93
C ARG A 313 2.85 18.66 2.15
N TRP A 314 2.56 18.72 0.86
CA TRP A 314 2.96 19.84 0.03
C TRP A 314 2.19 21.12 0.38
N ARG A 315 0.89 21.06 0.66
CA ARG A 315 0.11 22.20 1.15
C ARG A 315 0.64 22.72 2.48
N ARG A 316 1.01 21.81 3.39
CA ARG A 316 1.66 22.17 4.65
C ARG A 316 2.99 22.88 4.42
N TRP A 317 3.85 22.33 3.54
CA TRP A 317 5.10 22.99 3.16
C TRP A 317 4.84 24.41 2.66
N ARG A 318 3.92 24.57 1.70
CA ARG A 318 3.57 25.86 1.14
C ARG A 318 3.14 26.86 2.20
N ALA A 319 2.27 26.45 3.14
CA ALA A 319 1.83 27.31 4.23
C ALA A 319 3.00 27.74 5.15
N GLU A 320 3.90 26.81 5.50
CA GLU A 320 5.12 27.11 6.28
C GLU A 320 6.04 28.11 5.54
N TRP A 321 6.14 27.98 4.22
CA TRP A 321 6.92 28.89 3.36
C TRP A 321 6.28 30.28 3.25
N GLU A 322 4.98 30.36 3.01
CA GLU A 322 4.23 31.62 2.96
C GLU A 322 4.29 32.36 4.30
N GLN A 323 4.22 31.62 5.41
CA GLN A 323 4.43 32.18 6.74
C GLN A 323 5.85 32.75 6.90
N THR A 324 6.88 32.00 6.50
CA THR A 324 8.27 32.47 6.55
C THR A 324 8.45 33.77 5.74
N LEU A 325 7.85 33.86 4.55
CA LEU A 325 7.88 35.08 3.75
C LEU A 325 7.15 36.24 4.43
N GLY A 326 6.02 35.98 5.07
CA GLY A 326 5.27 36.97 5.85
C GLY A 326 6.09 37.50 7.02
N ASP A 327 6.76 36.62 7.77
CA ASP A 327 7.60 36.98 8.90
C ASP A 327 8.82 37.80 8.44
N LEU A 328 9.47 37.41 7.33
CA LEU A 328 10.56 38.16 6.72
C LEU A 328 10.12 39.56 6.24
N ALA A 329 8.91 39.68 5.68
CA ALA A 329 8.36 40.97 5.24
C ALA A 329 7.95 41.87 6.41
N ALA A 330 7.73 41.31 7.61
CA ALA A 330 7.40 42.05 8.82
C ALA A 330 8.64 42.53 9.59
N LEU A 331 9.85 42.08 9.23
CA LEU A 331 11.09 42.58 9.84
C LEU A 331 11.25 44.09 9.56
N PRO A 332 11.67 44.88 10.55
CA PRO A 332 11.95 46.29 10.33
C PRO A 332 13.05 46.45 9.26
N VAL A 333 12.90 47.45 8.40
CA VAL A 333 13.94 47.80 7.42
C VAL A 333 15.21 48.14 8.20
N PRO A 334 16.37 47.55 7.88
CA PRO A 334 17.62 47.86 8.57
C PRO A 334 17.86 49.37 8.58
N GLY A 335 18.15 49.91 9.76
CA GLY A 335 18.48 51.33 9.89
C GLY A 335 19.79 51.65 9.17
N PRO A 336 20.04 52.93 8.82
CA PRO A 336 21.30 53.33 8.19
C PRO A 336 22.54 52.94 9.02
N GLU A 337 22.41 52.84 10.34
CA GLU A 337 23.41 52.35 11.28
C GLU A 337 23.85 50.88 11.10
N ASP A 338 23.05 50.03 10.45
CA ASP A 338 23.38 48.62 10.15
C ASP A 338 23.95 48.44 8.73
N SER A 339 24.18 49.54 8.01
CA SER A 339 24.86 49.47 6.71
C SER A 339 26.31 49.03 6.96
N PRO A 340 26.83 48.02 6.23
CA PRO A 340 28.23 47.66 6.36
C PRO A 340 29.05 48.91 6.06
N GLU A 341 29.86 49.34 7.04
CA GLU A 341 30.81 50.43 6.87
C GLU A 341 31.72 50.01 5.72
N ILE A 342 31.51 50.62 4.55
CA ILE A 342 32.41 50.41 3.42
C ILE A 342 33.66 51.17 3.80
N ASP A 343 34.53 50.51 4.58
CA ASP A 343 35.88 50.97 4.82
C ASP A 343 36.49 51.18 3.43
N ASN A 344 36.61 52.44 3.05
CA ASN A 344 37.25 52.83 1.81
C ASN A 344 38.71 52.40 1.92
N VAL A 345 39.02 51.21 1.41
CA VAL A 345 40.38 50.73 1.15
C VAL A 345 40.93 51.51 -0.03
N HIS A 346 41.14 52.81 0.17
CA HIS A 346 41.87 53.71 -0.70
C HIS A 346 42.79 54.54 0.19
N ASP A 347 43.86 53.88 0.66
CA ASP A 347 45.13 54.51 0.99
C ASP A 347 46.23 53.44 0.97
N ALA A 348 46.81 53.22 -0.21
CA ALA A 348 48.16 52.70 -0.42
C ALA A 348 48.68 53.10 -1.81
#